data_AF-A0A3B8WCL8-F1
#
_entry.id   AF-A0A3B8WCL8-F1
#
_cell.length_a   1.000
_cell.length_b   1.000
_cell.length_c   1.000
_cell.angle_alpha   90.00
_cell.angle_beta   90.00
_cell.angle_gamma   90.00
#
_symmetry.space_group_name_H-M   'P 1'
#
loop_
_entity.id
_entity.type
_entity.pdbx_description
1 polymer ?
#
loop_
_entity_poly.entity_id
_entity_poly.type
_entity_poly.pdbx_seq_one_letter_code
_entity_poly.pdbx_strand_id
1 'polypeptide(L)'
;MRSSALFIFALAINAITLLVSARSVLTIFEPTRNFDGSLTGATLGDTMTAYRKLMLWLIPLGFILIITLGIWLRAKGKLLAANLLLSVSAFPMLAGIVFWGGLALLFILFGK
;
A
#
# COMPACT_ATOMS: atom_id res chain seq x y z
N MET A 1 7.69 -28.20 8.31
CA MET A 1 6.57 -27.75 7.44
C MET A 1 5.80 -26.51 7.95
N ARG A 2 6.17 -25.87 9.08
CA ARG A 2 5.35 -24.80 9.72
C ARG A 2 5.53 -23.36 9.20
N SER A 3 6.32 -23.12 8.14
CA SER A 3 6.77 -21.76 7.83
C SER A 3 6.23 -21.17 6.51
N SER A 4 5.56 -21.97 5.69
CA SER A 4 5.02 -21.52 4.39
C SER A 4 3.75 -20.67 4.53
N ALA A 5 2.92 -20.92 5.55
CA ALA A 5 1.67 -20.18 5.74
C ALA A 5 1.93 -18.71 6.14
N LEU A 6 2.87 -18.47 7.05
CA LEU A 6 3.28 -17.12 7.46
C LEU A 6 3.88 -16.34 6.30
N PHE A 7 4.71 -16.99 5.48
CA PHE A 7 5.26 -16.38 4.27
C PHE A 7 4.14 -15.93 3.33
N ILE A 8 3.19 -16.82 3.03
CA ILE A 8 2.09 -16.54 2.10
C ILE A 8 1.20 -15.43 2.65
N PHE A 9 0.90 -15.44 3.95
CA PHE A 9 0.10 -14.42 4.59
C PHE A 9 0.79 -13.04 4.55
N ALA A 10 2.06 -12.97 4.95
CA ALA A 10 2.84 -11.73 4.87
C ALA A 10 2.98 -11.22 3.44
N LEU A 11 3.20 -12.12 2.47
CA LEU A 11 3.24 -11.79 1.05
C LEU A 11 1.91 -11.22 0.57
N ALA A 12 0.79 -11.84 0.94
CA ALA A 12 -0.55 -11.39 0.54
C ALA A 12 -0.85 -9.98 1.06
N ILE A 13 -0.50 -9.69 2.32
CA ILE A 13 -0.68 -8.34 2.88
C ILE A 13 0.15 -7.32 2.11
N ASN A 14 1.45 -7.57 1.91
CA ASN A 14 2.32 -6.67 1.16
C ASN A 14 1.81 -6.46 -0.28
N ALA A 15 1.29 -7.51 -0.93
CA ALA A 15 0.72 -7.42 -2.27
C ALA A 15 -0.56 -6.59 -2.31
N ILE A 16 -1.48 -6.78 -1.35
CA ILE A 16 -2.68 -5.96 -1.21
C ILE A 16 -2.28 -4.50 -0.97
N THR A 17 -1.29 -4.25 -0.12
CA THR A 17 -0.88 -2.88 0.13
C THR A 17 -0.17 -2.24 -1.06
N LEU A 18 0.64 -3.00 -1.79
CA LEU A 18 1.19 -2.54 -3.06
C LEU A 18 0.06 -2.13 -4.01
N LEU A 19 -1.00 -2.94 -4.11
CA LEU A 19 -2.15 -2.63 -4.95
C LEU A 19 -2.87 -1.36 -4.49
N VAL A 20 -3.13 -1.21 -3.19
CA VAL A 20 -3.78 -0.02 -2.62
C VAL A 20 -2.92 1.22 -2.84
N SER A 21 -1.63 1.16 -2.52
CA SER A 21 -0.72 2.29 -2.70
C SER A 21 -0.58 2.67 -4.17
N ALA A 22 -0.42 1.71 -5.07
CA ALA A 22 -0.40 1.94 -6.52
C ALA A 22 -1.72 2.57 -7.00
N ARG A 23 -2.87 2.09 -6.51
CA ARG A 23 -4.16 2.69 -6.86
C ARG A 23 -4.26 4.14 -6.38
N SER A 24 -3.85 4.42 -5.14
CA SER A 24 -3.84 5.79 -4.61
C SER A 24 -2.95 6.72 -5.44
N VAL A 25 -1.81 6.22 -5.93
CA VAL A 25 -0.95 6.97 -6.85
C VAL A 25 -1.69 7.25 -8.16
N LEU A 26 -2.33 6.24 -8.74
CA LEU A 26 -3.04 6.37 -10.02
C LEU A 26 -4.22 7.34 -9.93
N THR A 27 -4.97 7.35 -8.82
CA THR A 27 -6.12 8.26 -8.63
C THR A 27 -5.72 9.74 -8.61
N ILE A 28 -4.45 10.06 -8.33
CA ILE A 28 -3.96 11.44 -8.37
C ILE A 28 -3.81 11.94 -9.82
N PHE A 29 -3.64 11.02 -10.77
CA PHE A 29 -3.56 11.32 -12.20
C PHE A 29 -4.90 11.13 -12.91
N GLU A 30 -5.96 10.75 -12.20
CA GLU A 30 -7.32 10.73 -12.76
C GLU A 30 -7.86 12.18 -12.83
N PRO A 31 -8.67 12.51 -13.86
CA PRO A 31 -9.29 13.83 -13.98
C PRO A 31 -10.20 14.09 -12.78
N THR A 32 -10.10 15.28 -12.18
CA THR A 32 -10.92 15.58 -11.01
C THR A 32 -12.36 15.82 -11.41
N ARG A 33 -13.29 15.24 -10.64
CA ARG A 33 -14.72 15.46 -10.81
C ARG A 33 -15.15 16.65 -9.98
N ASN A 34 -15.80 17.61 -10.61
CA ASN A 34 -16.44 18.74 -9.96
C ASN A 34 -17.66 18.29 -9.16
N PHE A 35 -18.12 19.15 -8.25
CA PHE A 35 -19.32 18.91 -7.43
C PHE A 35 -20.60 18.76 -8.24
N ASP A 36 -20.63 19.28 -9.47
CA ASP A 36 -21.74 19.13 -10.43
C ASP A 36 -21.65 17.84 -11.27
N GLY A 37 -20.62 17.01 -11.04
CA GLY A 37 -20.39 15.76 -11.75
C GLY A 37 -19.59 15.89 -13.05
N SER A 38 -19.26 17.11 -13.49
CA SER A 38 -18.41 17.35 -14.66
C SER A 38 -16.95 16.96 -14.39
N LEU A 39 -16.24 16.49 -15.42
CA LEU A 39 -14.81 16.21 -15.32
C LEU A 39 -14.04 17.47 -15.69
N THR A 40 -13.18 17.96 -14.79
CA THR A 40 -12.16 18.92 -15.22
C THR A 40 -11.05 18.14 -15.92
N GLY A 41 -10.47 18.72 -16.98
CA GLY A 41 -9.27 18.16 -17.60
C GLY A 41 -8.03 18.22 -16.69
N ALA A 42 -8.14 18.81 -15.49
CA ALA A 42 -7.08 18.92 -14.52
C ALA A 42 -7.09 17.73 -13.55
N THR A 43 -5.91 17.20 -13.29
CA THR A 43 -5.66 16.13 -12.34
C THR A 43 -5.19 16.71 -10.99
N LEU A 44 -5.38 15.98 -9.89
CA LEU A 44 -4.81 16.37 -8.59
C LEU A 44 -3.29 16.51 -8.69
N GLY A 45 -2.67 15.70 -9.54
CA GLY A 45 -1.25 15.74 -9.83
C GLY A 45 -0.79 17.05 -10.46
N ASP A 46 -1.62 17.80 -11.18
CA ASP A 46 -1.17 19.02 -11.86
C ASP A 46 -0.79 20.14 -10.89
N THR A 47 -1.36 20.12 -9.68
CA THR A 47 -1.01 21.06 -8.61
C THR A 47 0.19 20.62 -7.76
N MET A 48 0.67 19.38 -7.95
CA MET A 48 1.79 18.83 -7.17
C MET A 48 3.14 19.15 -7.81
N THR A 49 4.11 19.54 -6.96
CA THR A 49 5.52 19.65 -7.38
C THR A 49 6.07 18.29 -7.82
N ALA A 50 7.04 18.30 -8.75
CA ALA A 50 7.70 17.08 -9.22
C ALA A 50 8.29 16.24 -8.09
N TYR A 51 8.84 16.90 -7.06
CA TYR A 51 9.35 16.23 -5.85
C TYR A 51 8.25 15.45 -5.12
N ARG A 52 7.05 16.03 -4.96
CA ARG A 52 5.92 15.35 -4.32
C ARG A 52 5.43 14.16 -5.15
N LYS A 53 5.36 14.31 -6.48
CA LYS A 53 5.03 13.20 -7.38
C LYS A 53 6.00 12.03 -7.21
N LEU A 54 7.29 12.31 -7.14
CA LEU A 54 8.33 11.29 -6.96
C LEU A 54 8.24 10.61 -5.58
N MET A 55 8.06 11.39 -4.52
CA MET A 55 7.87 10.85 -3.16
C MET A 55 6.67 9.89 -3.07
N LEU A 56 5.62 10.17 -3.85
CA LEU A 56 4.40 9.38 -3.85
C LEU A 56 4.58 8.00 -4.50
N TRP A 57 5.46 7.90 -5.49
CA TRP A 57 5.88 6.64 -6.11
C TRP A 57 6.86 5.83 -5.25
N LEU A 58 7.51 6.45 -4.25
CA LEU A 58 8.53 5.79 -3.43
C LEU A 58 7.96 4.62 -2.62
N ILE A 59 6.73 4.77 -2.13
CA ILE A 59 6.02 3.76 -1.32
C ILE A 59 5.76 2.49 -2.15
N PRO A 60 5.04 2.52 -3.30
CA PRO A 60 4.81 1.31 -4.08
C PRO A 60 6.12 0.70 -4.61
N LEU A 61 7.12 1.52 -4.98
CA LEU A 61 8.44 1.02 -5.37
C LEU A 61 9.14 0.25 -4.24
N GLY A 62 9.05 0.76 -3.00
CA GLY A 62 9.57 0.08 -1.81
C GLY A 62 8.92 -1.29 -1.60
N PHE A 63 7.60 -1.40 -1.77
CA PHE A 63 6.89 -2.68 -1.68
C PHE A 63 7.30 -3.68 -2.75
N ILE A 64 7.46 -3.23 -4.00
CA ILE A 64 7.95 -4.10 -5.09
C ILE A 64 9.31 -4.68 -4.71
N LEU A 65 10.23 -3.85 -4.21
CA LEU A 65 11.56 -4.29 -3.77
C LEU A 65 11.48 -5.32 -2.63
N ILE A 66 10.69 -5.04 -1.60
CA ILE A 66 10.51 -5.91 -0.43
C ILE A 66 9.93 -7.27 -0.85
N ILE A 67 8.89 -7.27 -1.70
CA ILE A 67 8.26 -8.49 -2.22
C ILE A 67 9.25 -9.30 -3.05
N THR A 68 9.97 -8.65 -3.96
CA THR A 68 10.94 -9.31 -4.85
C THR A 68 12.08 -9.92 -4.06
N LEU A 69 12.64 -9.18 -3.09
CA LEU A 69 13.67 -9.69 -2.18
C LEU A 69 13.16 -10.83 -1.30
N GLY A 70 11.93 -10.75 -0.81
CA GLY A 70 11.30 -11.81 -0.02
C GLY A 70 11.15 -13.11 -0.83
N ILE A 71 10.69 -13.02 -2.08
CA ILE A 71 10.59 -14.16 -2.99
C ILE A 71 11.98 -14.73 -3.30
N TRP A 72 12.96 -13.87 -3.57
CA TRP A 72 14.34 -14.29 -3.83
C TRP A 72 14.97 -15.00 -2.62
N LEU A 73 14.80 -14.48 -1.40
CA LEU A 73 15.27 -15.11 -0.17
C LEU A 73 14.63 -16.49 0.05
N ARG A 74 13.33 -16.62 -0.23
CA ARG A 74 12.62 -17.91 -0.19
C ARG A 74 13.21 -18.89 -1.20
N ALA A 75 13.49 -18.46 -2.43
CA ALA A 75 14.10 -19.30 -3.46
C ALA A 75 15.51 -19.78 -3.07
N LYS A 76 16.25 -19.00 -2.26
CA LYS A 76 17.56 -19.38 -1.69
C LYS A 76 17.46 -20.26 -0.44
N GLY A 77 16.27 -20.70 -0.03
CA GLY A 77 16.06 -21.48 1.19
C GLY A 77 16.14 -20.68 2.49
N LYS A 78 16.30 -19.35 2.42
CA LYS A 78 16.39 -18.44 3.58
C LYS A 78 15.01 -17.99 4.04
N LEU A 79 14.18 -18.96 4.43
CA LEU A 79 12.76 -18.74 4.67
C LEU A 79 12.46 -17.89 5.92
N LEU A 80 13.31 -17.98 6.96
CA LEU A 80 13.20 -17.13 8.16
C LEU A 80 13.51 -15.65 7.85
N ALA A 81 14.55 -15.38 7.06
CA ALA A 81 14.88 -14.03 6.62
C ALA A 81 13.78 -13.45 5.71
N ALA A 82 13.24 -14.28 4.81
CA ALA A 82 12.13 -13.89 3.94
C ALA A 82 10.87 -13.53 4.74
N ASN A 83 10.52 -14.34 5.75
CA ASN A 83 9.39 -14.06 6.63
C ASN A 83 9.61 -12.78 7.44
N LEU A 84 10.80 -12.58 8.01
CA LEU A 84 11.10 -11.38 8.79
C LEU A 84 10.96 -10.12 7.92
N LEU A 85 11.57 -10.14 6.73
CA LEU A 85 11.51 -9.02 5.78
C LEU A 85 10.07 -8.66 5.40
N LEU A 86 9.25 -9.65 5.05
CA LEU A 86 7.85 -9.43 4.66
C LEU A 86 6.95 -9.09 5.85
N SER A 87 7.24 -9.61 7.04
CA SER A 87 6.41 -9.37 8.23
C SER A 87 6.64 -7.98 8.81
N VAL A 88 7.89 -7.51 8.83
CA VAL A 88 8.25 -6.17 9.35
C VAL A 88 7.55 -5.05 8.58
N SER A 89 7.37 -5.20 7.26
CA SER A 89 6.58 -4.25 6.47
C SER A 89 5.07 -4.45 6.60
N ALA A 90 4.59 -5.70 6.74
CA ALA A 90 3.16 -6.01 6.82
C ALA A 90 2.50 -5.59 8.14
N PHE A 91 3.18 -5.74 9.28
CA PHE A 91 2.61 -5.49 10.61
C PHE A 91 2.22 -4.01 10.86
N PRO A 92 3.11 -3.03 10.64
CA PRO A 92 2.76 -1.60 10.76
C PRO A 92 1.60 -1.22 9.85
N MET A 93 1.49 -1.90 8.71
CA MET A 93 0.47 -1.61 7.71
C MET A 93 -0.90 -2.17 8.06
N LEU A 94 -0.95 -3.40 8.55
CA LEU A 94 -2.17 -3.96 9.15
C LEU A 94 -2.63 -3.11 10.33
N ALA A 95 -1.71 -2.72 11.22
CA ALA A 95 -2.02 -1.83 12.33
C ALA A 95 -2.60 -0.50 11.80
N GLY A 96 -1.97 0.11 10.80
CA GLY A 96 -2.50 1.29 10.13
C GLY A 96 -3.93 1.08 9.60
N ILE A 97 -4.17 0.05 8.80
CA ILE A 97 -5.50 -0.21 8.23
C ILE A 97 -6.55 -0.42 9.34
N VAL A 98 -6.22 -1.16 10.40
CA VAL A 98 -7.14 -1.41 11.52
C VAL A 98 -7.41 -0.15 12.33
N PHE A 99 -6.38 0.64 12.68
CA PHE A 99 -6.55 1.87 13.43
C PHE A 99 -7.31 2.93 12.62
N TRP A 100 -6.92 3.16 11.37
CA TRP A 100 -7.55 4.18 10.52
C TRP A 100 -8.93 3.75 10.02
N GLY A 101 -9.10 2.49 9.65
CA GLY A 101 -10.40 1.93 9.25
C GLY A 101 -11.37 1.82 10.43
N GLY A 102 -10.89 1.41 11.60
CA GLY A 102 -11.67 1.39 12.84
C GLY A 102 -12.08 2.80 13.28
N LEU A 103 -11.17 3.78 13.18
CA LEU A 103 -11.48 5.18 13.47
C LEU A 103 -12.52 5.75 12.50
N ALA A 104 -12.40 5.47 11.19
CA ALA A 104 -13.40 5.87 10.20
C ALA A 104 -14.78 5.27 10.50
N LEU A 105 -14.83 4.00 10.91
CA LEU A 105 -16.07 3.33 11.35
C LEU A 105 -16.67 3.99 12.59
N LEU A 106 -15.84 4.38 13.55
CA LEU A 106 -16.28 5.12 14.74
C LEU A 106 -16.82 6.51 14.36
N PHE A 107 -16.18 7.22 13.44
CA PHE A 107 -16.70 8.49 12.92
C PHE A 107 -18.02 8.32 12.16
N ILE A 108 -18.21 7.23 11.40
CA ILE A 108 -19.48 6.96 10.71
C ILE A 108 -20.59 6.60 11.70
N LEU A 109 -20.27 5.81 12.74
CA LEU A 109 -21.25 5.33 13.71
C LEU A 109 -21.61 6.36 14.79
N PHE A 110 -20.67 7.22 15.16
CA PHE A 110 -20.81 8.14 16.30
C PHE A 110 -20.52 9.61 15.99
N GLY A 111 -20.00 9.92 14.80
CA GLY A 111 -19.82 11.30 14.35
C GLY A 111 -21.14 11.89 13.88
N LYS A 112 -21.72 12.76 14.71
CA LYS A 112 -22.61 13.84 14.26
C LYS A 112 -21.78 15.04 13.85
#